data_AF-A0A258BUQ4-F1
#
_entry.id   AF-A0A258BUQ4-F1
#
_cell.length_a   1.000
_cell.length_b   1.000
_cell.length_c   1.000
_cell.angle_alpha   90.00
_cell.angle_beta   90.00
_cell.angle_gamma   90.00
#
_symmetry.space_group_name_H-M   'P 1'
#
loop_
_entity.id
_entity.type
_entity.pdbx_description
1 polymer ?
#
loop_
_entity_poly.entity_id
_entity_poly.type
_entity_poly.pdbx_seq_one_letter_code
_entity_poly.pdbx_strand_id
1 'polypeptide(L)' 'MIKLTPRQSEILAFIKRCLEEHGYPPTRAEIAQELGFKSPNAAEEHLKALA' A
#
# COMPACT_ATOMS: atom_id res chain seq x y z
N MET A 1 19.94 2.26 2.29
CA MET A 1 18.63 1.58 2.34
C MET A 1 17.63 2.51 2.99
N ILE A 2 16.56 2.89 2.29
CA ILE A 2 15.49 3.69 2.89
C ILE A 2 14.76 2.78 3.88
N LYS A 3 14.79 3.13 5.17
CA LYS A 3 14.09 2.38 6.20
C LYS A 3 12.60 2.70 6.08
N LEU A 4 11.82 1.73 5.66
CA LEU A 4 10.37 1.89 5.58
C LEU A 4 9.80 2.12 6.98
N THR A 5 8.86 3.06 7.07
CA THR A 5 7.99 3.17 8.24
C THR A 5 7.16 1.88 8.38
N PRO A 6 6.62 1.57 9.58
CA PRO A 6 5.74 0.43 9.76
C PRO A 6 4.60 0.43 8.74
N ARG A 7 4.01 1.61 8.51
CA ARG A 7 2.89 1.77 7.59
C ARG A 7 3.23 1.50 6.13
N GLN A 8 4.40 1.96 5.69
CA GLN A 8 4.92 1.67 4.37
C GLN A 8 5.20 0.17 4.18
N SER A 9 5.66 -0.50 5.23
CA SER A 9 5.88 -1.95 5.21
C SER A 9 4.56 -2.72 5.08
N GLU A 10 3.50 -2.28 5.77
CA GLU A 10 2.16 -2.86 5.63
C GLU A 10 1.62 -2.71 4.19
N ILE A 11 1.78 -1.53 3.59
CA ILE A 11 1.37 -1.28 2.20
C ILE A 11 2.14 -2.21 1.25
N LEU A 12 3.46 -2.31 1.41
CA LEU A 12 4.27 -3.17 0.55
C LEU A 12 3.89 -4.65 0.69
N ALA A 13 3.61 -5.11 1.92
CA ALA A 13 3.16 -6.47 2.19
C ALA A 13 1.82 -6.75 1.50
N PHE A 14 0.87 -5.82 1.58
CA PHE A 14 -0.43 -5.95 0.93
C PHE A 14 -0.32 -5.96 -0.60
N ILE A 15 0.52 -5.11 -1.19
CA ILE A 15 0.77 -5.11 -2.64
C ILE A 15 1.32 -6.47 -3.09
N LYS A 16 2.30 -7.02 -2.37
CA LYS A 16 2.86 -8.35 -2.67
C LYS A 16 1.79 -9.43 -2.60
N ARG A 17 0.98 -9.42 -1.54
CA ARG A 17 -0.12 -10.38 -1.39
C ARG A 17 -1.09 -10.34 -2.57
N CYS A 18 -1.54 -9.15 -2.99
CA CYS A 18 -2.43 -9.04 -4.15
C CYS A 18 -1.78 -9.47 -5.47
N LEU A 19 -0.47 -9.22 -5.65
CA LEU A 19 0.26 -9.73 -6.81
C LEU A 19 0.30 -11.26 -6.83
N GLU A 20 0.48 -11.89 -5.67
CA GLU A 20 0.50 -13.35 -5.54
C GLU A 20 -0.89 -13.98 -5.69
N GLU A 21 -1.94 -13.35 -5.14
CA GLU A 21 -3.31 -13.88 -5.14
C GLU A 21 -4.08 -13.59 -6.44
N HIS A 22 -3.93 -12.40 -7.00
CA HIS A 22 -4.74 -11.92 -8.12
C HIS A 22 -3.94 -11.73 -9.42
N GLY A 23 -2.61 -11.67 -9.35
CA GLY A 23 -1.74 -11.38 -10.49
C GLY A 23 -1.64 -9.90 -10.85
N TYR A 24 -2.25 -9.00 -10.07
CA TYR A 24 -2.19 -7.55 -10.27
C TYR A 24 -2.09 -6.79 -8.94
N PRO A 25 -1.46 -5.61 -8.92
CA PRO A 25 -1.36 -4.80 -7.71
C PRO A 25 -2.72 -4.19 -7.35
N PRO A 26 -2.98 -3.91 -6.06
CA PRO A 26 -4.22 -3.29 -5.62
C PRO A 26 -4.26 -1.82 -6.04
N THR A 27 -5.47 -1.29 -6.20
CA THR A 27 -5.70 0.14 -6.38
C THR A 27 -5.49 0.92 -5.08
N ARG A 28 -5.33 2.24 -5.19
CA ARG A 28 -5.26 3.15 -4.04
C ARG A 28 -6.50 3.06 -3.15
N ALA A 29 -7.67 2.82 -3.74
CA ALA A 29 -8.92 2.66 -3.00
C ALA A 29 -8.93 1.36 -2.20
N GLU A 30 -8.46 0.25 -2.77
CA GLU A 30 -8.34 -1.03 -2.07
C GLU A 30 -7.33 -0.96 -0.92
N ILE A 31 -6.18 -0.31 -1.14
CA ILE A 31 -5.20 -0.06 -0.06
C ILE A 31 -5.82 0.77 1.05
N ALA A 32 -6.61 1.79 0.70
CA ALA A 32 -7.29 2.62 1.69
C ALA A 32 -8.32 1.83 2.50
N GLN A 33 -9.09 0.97 1.84
CA GLN A 33 -10.09 0.13 2.47
C GLN A 33 -9.46 -0.93 3.38
N GLU A 34 -8.44 -1.65 2.90
CA GLU A 34 -7.81 -2.75 3.65
C GLU A 34 -7.04 -2.23 4.87
N LEU A 35 -6.31 -1.13 4.72
CA LEU A 35 -5.48 -0.60 5.81
C LEU A 35 -6.24 0.40 6.69
N GLY A 36 -7.48 0.78 6.35
CA GLY A 36 -8.28 1.72 7.14
C GLY A 36 -7.84 3.17 7.01
N PHE A 37 -7.36 3.58 5.83
CA PHE A 37 -7.12 5.00 5.56
C PHE A 37 -8.44 5.74 5.36
N LYS A 38 -8.47 7.01 5.79
CA LYS A 38 -9.64 7.88 5.64
C LYS A 38 -9.96 8.23 4.18
N SER A 39 -8.99 8.09 3.26
CA SER A 39 -9.17 8.35 1.84
C SER A 39 -8.08 7.67 0.99
N PRO A 40 -8.33 7.44 -0.32
CA PRO A 40 -7.31 6.94 -1.26
C PRO A 40 -6.07 7.85 -1.37
N ASN A 41 -6.24 9.16 -1.16
CA ASN A 41 -5.12 10.11 -1.19
C ASN A 41 -4.14 9.87 -0.04
N ALA A 42 -4.61 9.47 1.14
CA ALA A 42 -3.72 9.13 2.25
C ALA A 42 -2.86 7.91 1.92
N ALA A 43 -3.41 6.91 1.22
CA ALA A 43 -2.63 5.78 0.72
C ALA A 43 -1.58 6.22 -0.32
N GLU A 44 -1.93 7.15 -1.21
CA GLU A 44 -1.01 7.70 -2.22
C GLU A 44 0.22 8.40 -1.61
N GLU A 45 0.03 9.21 -0.56
CA GLU A 45 1.14 9.88 0.13
C GLU A 45 2.18 8.88 0.62
N HIS A 46 1.72 7.76 1.20
CA HIS A 46 2.61 6.70 1.65
C HIS A 46 3.27 5.94 0.49
N LEU A 47 2.55 5.73 -0.62
CA LEU A 47 3.09 5.10 -1.83
C LEU A 47 4.18 5.94 -2.48
N LYS A 48 4.03 7.27 -2.55
CA LYS A 48 5.06 8.18 -3.09
C LYS A 48 6.37 8.06 -2.34
N ALA A 49 6.32 7.82 -1.03
CA ALA A 49 7.50 7.66 -0.20
C ALA A 49 8.15 6.25 -0.28
N LEU A 50 7.61 5.36 -1.11
CA LEU A 50 8.24 4.07 -1.48
C LEU A 50 9.11 4.16 -2.75
N ALA A 51 8.95 5.22 -3.56
CA ALA A 51 9.66 5.46 -4.82
C ALA A 51 10.78 6.49 -4.64
#